data_AF-A0A1C5KRN5-F1
#
_entry.id   AF-A0A1C5KRN5-F1
#
_cell.length_a   1.000
_cell.length_b   1.000
_cell.length_c   1.000
_cell.angle_alpha   90.00
_cell.angle_beta   90.00
_cell.angle_gamma   90.00
#
_symmetry.space_group_name_H-M   'P 1'
#
loop_
_entity.id
_entity.type
_entity.pdbx_description
1 polymer ?
#
loop_
_entity_poly.entity_id
_entity_poly.type
_entity_poly.pdbx_seq_one_letter_code
_entity_poly.pdbx_strand_id
1 'polypeptide(L)'
;MYEIKESDWKIFRKKIIGWQENYMQKLNKEYIEILQRDENPAKNFWDLENRIFHDKKSVGVVIDMRRSMMFNNILSLLNEEIIQLDDLNDFSEEFQNDIKDVVNMLG
;
A
#
# COMPACT_ATOMS: atom_id res chain seq x y z
N MET A 1 19.28 0.69 11.48
CA MET A 1 18.54 0.18 10.31
C MET A 1 18.23 -1.27 10.60
N TYR A 2 16.95 -1.64 10.66
CA TYR A 2 16.51 -2.98 11.02
C TYR A 2 17.19 -4.06 10.17
N GLU A 3 17.72 -5.11 10.78
CA GLU A 3 18.21 -6.28 10.06
C GLU A 3 17.04 -7.19 9.70
N ILE A 4 16.80 -7.39 8.40
CA ILE A 4 15.60 -8.07 7.92
C ILE A 4 15.66 -9.57 8.20
N LYS A 5 14.95 -10.00 9.25
CA LYS A 5 14.81 -11.41 9.62
C LYS A 5 14.03 -12.20 8.58
N GLU A 6 14.36 -13.49 8.44
CA GLU A 6 13.68 -14.39 7.50
C GLU A 6 12.21 -14.61 7.89
N SER A 7 11.91 -14.62 9.19
CA SER A 7 10.55 -14.73 9.73
C SER A 7 9.68 -13.57 9.24
N ASP A 8 10.14 -12.35 9.43
CA ASP A 8 9.42 -11.13 9.06
C ASP A 8 9.28 -10.99 7.54
N TRP A 9 10.33 -11.37 6.79
CA TRP A 9 10.26 -11.42 5.34
C TRP A 9 9.20 -12.40 4.82
N LYS A 10 9.06 -13.57 5.43
CA LYS A 10 8.01 -14.54 5.06
C LYS A 10 6.61 -14.03 5.37
N ILE A 11 6.43 -13.30 6.47
CA ILE A 11 5.15 -12.69 6.83
C ILE A 11 4.78 -11.62 5.81
N PHE A 12 5.70 -10.69 5.53
CA PHE A 12 5.49 -9.63 4.55
C PHE A 12 5.04 -10.17 3.20
N ARG A 13 5.74 -11.17 2.65
CA ARG A 13 5.40 -11.78 1.35
C ARG A 13 4.01 -12.39 1.29
N LYS A 14 3.48 -12.88 2.41
CA LYS A 14 2.12 -13.43 2.48
C LYS A 14 1.09 -12.31 2.58
N LYS A 15 1.34 -11.32 3.44
CA LYS A 15 0.40 -10.24 3.72
C LYS A 15 0.26 -9.25 2.56
N ILE A 16 1.34 -8.94 1.85
CA ILE A 16 1.34 -7.92 0.79
C ILE A 16 0.32 -8.22 -0.30
N ILE A 17 0.11 -9.50 -0.63
CA ILE A 17 -0.88 -9.91 -1.64
C ILE A 17 -2.29 -9.46 -1.20
N GLY A 18 -2.67 -9.76 0.05
CA GLY A 18 -3.98 -9.37 0.58
C GLY A 18 -4.14 -7.86 0.70
N TRP A 19 -3.09 -7.15 1.12
CA TRP A 19 -3.10 -5.69 1.21
C TRP A 19 -3.29 -5.03 -0.16
N GLN A 20 -2.55 -5.48 -1.18
CA GLN A 20 -2.69 -4.96 -2.54
C GLN A 20 -4.06 -5.29 -3.14
N GLU A 21 -4.58 -6.51 -2.98
CA GLU A 21 -5.92 -6.88 -3.46
C GLU A 21 -7.02 -6.03 -2.80
N ASN A 22 -6.97 -5.82 -1.48
CA ASN A 22 -7.94 -4.99 -0.78
C ASN A 22 -7.88 -3.52 -1.26
N TYR A 23 -6.67 -2.99 -1.48
CA TYR A 23 -6.49 -1.65 -2.00
C TYR A 23 -7.00 -1.51 -3.44
N MET A 24 -6.63 -2.45 -4.32
CA MET A 24 -7.12 -2.45 -5.70
C MET A 24 -8.63 -2.67 -5.78
N GLN A 25 -9.24 -3.40 -4.85
CA GLN A 25 -10.69 -3.51 -4.74
C GLN A 25 -11.34 -2.15 -4.40
N LYS A 26 -10.73 -1.35 -3.51
CA LYS A 26 -11.17 0.03 -3.25
C LYS A 26 -11.07 0.89 -4.52
N LEU A 27 -9.91 0.86 -5.20
CA LEU A 27 -9.72 1.61 -6.45
C LEU A 27 -10.76 1.25 -7.51
N ASN A 28 -11.03 -0.03 -7.71
CA ASN A 28 -12.03 -0.48 -8.69
C ASN A 28 -13.43 0.08 -8.39
N LYS A 29 -13.82 0.22 -7.12
CA LYS A 29 -15.09 0.86 -6.74
C LYS A 29 -15.09 2.35 -7.10
N GLU A 30 -14.02 3.06 -6.78
CA GLU A 30 -13.87 4.49 -7.11
C GLU A 30 -13.86 4.73 -8.63
N TYR A 31 -13.26 3.82 -9.41
CA TYR A 31 -13.30 3.87 -10.87
C TYR A 31 -14.71 3.72 -11.43
N ILE A 32 -15.50 2.80 -10.87
CA ILE A 32 -16.91 2.62 -11.24
C ILE A 32 -17.70 3.90 -10.92
N GLU A 33 -17.46 4.53 -9.78
CA GLU A 33 -18.10 5.81 -9.41
C GLU A 33 -17.79 6.92 -10.43
N ILE A 34 -16.55 7.01 -10.93
CA ILE A 34 -16.21 7.96 -12.01
C ILE A 34 -17.03 7.70 -13.27
N LEU A 35 -17.17 6.44 -13.65
CA LEU A 35 -17.92 6.04 -14.85
C LEU A 35 -19.43 6.26 -14.72
N GLN A 36 -19.96 6.27 -13.49
CA GLN A 36 -21.39 6.45 -13.21
C GLN A 36 -21.84 7.92 -13.08
N ARG A 37 -20.92 8.89 -13.18
CA ARG A 37 -21.26 10.32 -13.09
C ARG A 37 -22.19 10.75 -14.23
N ASP A 38 -23.15 11.62 -13.91
CA ASP A 38 -24.03 12.28 -14.89
C ASP A 38 -23.30 13.44 -15.58
N GLU A 39 -22.30 13.08 -16.38
CA GLU A 39 -21.39 13.97 -17.11
C GLU A 39 -21.20 13.45 -18.54
N ASN A 40 -20.55 14.22 -19.41
CA ASN A 40 -20.27 13.74 -20.76
C ASN A 40 -19.37 12.48 -20.71
N PRO A 41 -19.68 11.40 -21.47
CA PRO A 41 -18.86 10.19 -21.51
C PRO A 41 -17.36 10.44 -21.76
N ALA A 42 -17.00 11.43 -22.57
CA ALA A 42 -15.61 11.78 -22.83
C ALA A 42 -14.91 12.33 -21.56
N LYS A 43 -15.60 13.11 -20.74
CA LYS A 43 -15.05 13.64 -19.48
C LYS A 43 -14.82 12.51 -18.49
N ASN A 44 -15.82 11.63 -18.28
CA ASN A 44 -15.66 10.47 -17.40
C ASN A 44 -14.50 9.57 -17.82
N PHE A 45 -14.32 9.35 -19.13
CA PHE A 45 -13.21 8.58 -19.66
C PHE A 45 -11.85 9.21 -19.33
N TRP A 46 -11.66 10.51 -19.59
CA TRP A 46 -10.39 11.18 -19.32
C TRP A 46 -10.11 11.34 -17.82
N ASP A 47 -11.13 11.57 -16.99
CA ASP A 47 -10.97 11.58 -15.54
C ASP A 47 -10.52 10.22 -15.02
N LEU A 48 -11.10 9.12 -15.53
CA LEU A 48 -10.69 7.76 -15.17
C LEU A 48 -9.26 7.44 -15.62
N GLU A 49 -8.90 7.78 -16.86
CA GLU A 49 -7.56 7.53 -17.40
C GLU A 49 -6.49 8.25 -16.56
N ASN A 50 -6.72 9.53 -16.26
CA ASN A 50 -5.84 10.31 -15.39
C ASN A 50 -5.72 9.67 -13.99
N ARG A 51 -6.85 9.24 -13.41
CA ARG A 51 -6.84 8.59 -12.09
C ARG A 51 -6.01 7.30 -12.11
N ILE A 52 -6.22 6.42 -13.08
CA ILE A 52 -5.44 5.17 -13.25
C ILE A 52 -3.96 5.48 -13.47
N PHE A 53 -3.63 6.52 -14.22
CA PHE A 53 -2.24 6.93 -14.48
C PHE A 53 -1.49 7.30 -13.19
N HIS A 54 -2.18 7.89 -12.21
CA HIS A 54 -1.63 8.17 -10.90
C HIS A 54 -1.60 6.93 -10.01
N ASP A 55 -2.72 6.24 -9.89
CA ASP A 55 -2.89 5.11 -8.97
C ASP A 55 -1.95 3.94 -9.29
N LYS A 56 -1.61 3.71 -10.57
CA LYS A 56 -0.68 2.64 -10.97
C LYS A 56 0.73 2.78 -10.40
N LYS A 57 1.08 3.94 -9.83
CA LYS A 57 2.38 4.22 -9.19
C LYS A 57 2.37 4.00 -7.68
N SER A 58 1.19 3.82 -7.07
CA SER A 58 1.05 3.54 -5.64
C SER A 58 1.70 2.21 -5.27
N VAL A 59 2.29 2.13 -4.07
CA VAL A 59 2.84 0.88 -3.53
C VAL A 59 1.75 -0.18 -3.28
N GLY A 60 0.49 0.25 -3.20
CA GLY A 60 -0.68 -0.62 -3.14
C GLY A 60 -1.01 -1.30 -4.46
N VAL A 61 -0.39 -0.90 -5.57
CA VAL A 61 -0.55 -1.50 -6.90
C VAL A 61 0.74 -2.18 -7.36
N VAL A 62 1.88 -1.52 -7.21
CA VAL A 62 3.18 -2.04 -7.65
C VAL A 62 4.24 -1.82 -6.57
N ILE A 63 4.96 -2.89 -6.21
CA ILE A 63 5.90 -2.84 -5.10
C ILE A 63 7.19 -3.58 -5.43
N ASP A 64 8.32 -3.08 -4.92
CA ASP A 64 9.63 -3.69 -5.10
C ASP A 64 9.83 -4.83 -4.10
N MET A 65 9.77 -6.07 -4.58
CA MET A 65 9.87 -7.27 -3.76
C MET A 65 11.31 -7.69 -3.41
N ARG A 66 12.31 -6.82 -3.59
CA ARG A 66 13.65 -7.07 -3.03
C ARG A 66 13.57 -7.07 -1.50
N ARG A 67 14.18 -8.07 -0.86
CA ARG A 67 14.17 -8.20 0.61
C ARG A 67 14.63 -6.93 1.30
N SER A 68 15.71 -6.31 0.82
CA SER A 68 16.25 -5.04 1.37
C SER A 68 15.25 -3.88 1.35
N MET A 69 14.20 -3.96 0.53
CA MET A 69 13.16 -2.94 0.43
C MET A 69 12.01 -3.14 1.42
N MET A 70 11.92 -4.29 2.12
CA MET A 70 10.79 -4.61 3.01
C MET A 70 10.46 -3.50 4.01
N PHE A 71 11.48 -2.94 4.67
CA PHE A 71 11.30 -1.89 5.66
C PHE A 71 10.70 -0.63 5.04
N ASN A 72 11.28 -0.16 3.93
CA ASN A 72 10.78 1.00 3.19
C ASN A 72 9.38 0.77 2.62
N ASN A 73 9.11 -0.43 2.11
CA ASN A 73 7.80 -0.82 1.60
C ASN A 73 6.72 -0.71 2.69
N ILE A 74 6.99 -1.19 3.90
CA ILE A 74 6.05 -1.07 5.02
C ILE A 74 5.80 0.39 5.38
N LEU A 75 6.84 1.22 5.44
CA LEU A 75 6.66 2.65 5.67
C LEU A 75 5.82 3.32 4.58
N SER A 76 6.07 3.00 3.31
CA SER A 76 5.27 3.54 2.20
C SER A 76 3.81 3.07 2.24
N LEU A 77 3.56 1.80 2.60
CA LEU A 77 2.21 1.26 2.74
C LEU A 77 1.44 1.96 3.88
N LEU A 78 2.10 2.26 4.99
CA LEU A 78 1.51 3.03 6.10
C LEU A 78 1.26 4.49 5.69
N ASN A 79 2.23 5.12 5.03
CA ASN A 79 2.12 6.52 4.60
C ASN A 79 1.03 6.75 3.54
N GLU A 80 0.81 5.77 2.65
CA GLU A 80 -0.31 5.80 1.68
C GLU A 80 -1.63 5.25 2.28
N GLU A 81 -1.67 4.99 3.59
CA GLU A 81 -2.82 4.49 4.33
C GLU A 81 -3.42 3.18 3.77
N ILE A 82 -2.59 2.38 3.12
CA ILE A 82 -2.96 1.08 2.56
C ILE A 82 -3.09 0.04 3.67
N ILE A 83 -2.26 0.18 4.71
CA ILE A 83 -2.27 -0.63 5.93
C ILE A 83 -2.22 0.28 7.16
N GLN A 84 -2.53 -0.28 8.33
CA GLN A 84 -2.42 0.38 9.63
C GLN A 84 -1.35 -0.31 10.48
N LEU A 85 -0.91 0.34 11.57
CA LEU A 85 0.10 -0.25 12.46
C LEU A 85 -0.34 -1.60 13.04
N ASP A 86 -1.64 -1.78 13.28
CA ASP A 86 -2.21 -3.04 13.80
C ASP A 86 -2.06 -4.21 12.82
N ASP A 87 -1.92 -3.95 11.51
CA ASP A 87 -1.66 -5.01 10.52
C ASP A 87 -0.28 -5.67 10.70
N LEU A 88 0.60 -5.02 11.48
CA LEU A 88 1.96 -5.47 11.77
C LEU A 88 2.07 -6.36 13.01
N ASN A 89 0.96 -6.64 13.71
CA ASN A 89 0.98 -7.39 14.98
C ASN A 89 1.58 -8.82 14.87
N ASP A 90 1.60 -9.42 13.68
CA ASP A 90 2.18 -10.74 13.45
C ASP A 90 3.71 -10.73 13.26
N PHE A 91 4.31 -9.56 13.08
CA PHE A 91 5.76 -9.40 12.91
C PHE A 91 6.48 -9.47 14.26
N SER A 92 7.81 -9.62 14.24
CA SER A 92 8.61 -9.58 15.47
C SER A 92 8.47 -8.25 16.20
N GLU A 93 8.49 -8.28 17.54
CA GLU A 93 8.39 -7.08 18.38
C GLU A 93 9.45 -6.03 18.02
N GLU A 94 10.67 -6.47 17.72
CA GLU A 94 11.75 -5.61 17.24
C GLU A 94 11.37 -4.86 15.96
N PHE A 95 10.81 -5.56 14.97
CA PHE A 95 10.36 -4.93 13.72
C PHE A 95 9.24 -3.91 13.97
N GLN A 96 8.26 -4.28 14.80
CA GLN A 96 7.15 -3.40 15.14
C GLN A 96 7.62 -2.12 15.85
N ASN A 97 8.58 -2.24 16.78
CA ASN A 97 9.13 -1.10 17.50
C ASN A 97 9.92 -0.18 16.57
N ASP A 98 10.79 -0.73 15.71
CA ASP A 98 11.56 0.06 14.75
C ASP A 98 10.65 0.84 13.78
N ILE A 99 9.54 0.25 13.32
CA ILE A 99 8.56 0.95 12.49
C ILE A 99 7.85 2.06 13.28
N LYS A 100 7.40 1.78 14.51
CA LYS A 100 6.73 2.76 15.37
C LYS A 100 7.63 3.95 15.67
N ASP A 101 8.91 3.70 15.96
CA ASP A 101 9.88 4.76 16.23
C ASP A 101 10.04 5.68 15.02
N VAL A 102 10.15 5.12 13.81
CA VAL A 102 10.25 5.93 12.57
C VAL A 102 8.97 6.72 12.31
N VAL A 103 7.80 6.09 12.44
CA VAL A 103 6.51 6.78 12.24
C VAL A 103 6.34 7.93 13.22
N ASN A 104 6.70 7.74 14.50
CA ASN A 104 6.62 8.78 15.53
C ASN A 104 7.64 9.92 15.32
N MET A 105 8.76 9.68 14.63
CA MET A 105 9.73 10.72 14.30
C MET A 105 9.33 11.58 13.09
N LEU A 106 8.41 11.08 12.25
CA LEU A 106 7.97 11.74 11.02
C LEU A 106 6.64 12.49 11.16
N GLY A 107 5.90 12.26 12.25
CA GLY A 107 4.69 12.98 12.64
C GLY A 107 4.95 14.13 13.60
#